data_AF-A0A544QT29-F1
#
_entry.id   AF-A0A544QT29-F1
#
_cell.length_a   1.000
_cell.length_b   1.000
_cell.length_c   1.000
_cell.angle_alpha   90.00
_cell.angle_beta   90.00
_cell.angle_gamma   90.00
#
_symmetry.space_group_name_H-M   'P 1'
#
loop_
_entity.id
_entity.type
_entity.pdbx_description
1 polymer ?
#
loop_
_entity_poly.entity_id
_entity_poly.type
_entity_poly.pdbx_seq_one_letter_code
_entity_poly.pdbx_strand_id
1 'polypeptide(L)'
;MPFNPYIYYSRFSSLLDNIFIRFYIYFIFIYFSIYIVGWWVFKMKNELRKKIIELRNSLDSDYIKEASVCISDKLLEIPEIIKAENIMVYMDFRNEVKTDYLIEKLLSMGKNVFAPVCVHETREMIPRKVDSKTVFVKSRFGVLEPSEDSEAVSPDMIDVIVVPGVAFDRAGNRMGYGGGYYDRFIPKSGAFTCGIRFECQIVDDVFEEEHDVKLDVIVTEKGL
;
A
#
# COMPACT_ATOMS: atom_id res chain seq x y z
N MET A 1 24.16 73.11 -2.83
CA MET A 1 24.05 72.11 -1.76
C MET A 1 24.71 70.82 -2.25
N PRO A 2 25.64 70.20 -1.50
CA PRO A 2 26.37 69.05 -2.00
C PRO A 2 25.48 67.80 -1.95
N PHE A 3 25.56 67.00 -3.02
CA PHE A 3 24.91 65.71 -3.14
C PHE A 3 25.58 64.74 -2.15
N ASN A 4 24.84 64.23 -1.16
CA ASN A 4 25.39 63.27 -0.19
C ASN A 4 24.99 61.83 -0.61
N PRO A 5 25.89 61.08 -1.26
CA PRO A 5 25.59 59.74 -1.77
C PRO A 5 25.31 58.70 -0.69
N TYR A 6 25.70 58.94 0.57
CA TYR A 6 25.48 58.02 1.68
C TYR A 6 24.01 57.90 2.09
N ILE A 7 23.20 58.93 1.86
CA ILE A 7 21.77 58.93 2.23
C ILE A 7 20.95 58.05 1.28
N TYR A 8 21.32 57.98 0.00
CA TYR A 8 20.65 57.10 -0.96
C TYR A 8 21.05 55.63 -0.77
N TYR A 9 22.30 55.36 -0.41
CA TYR A 9 22.77 54.00 -0.17
C TYR A 9 22.13 53.36 1.08
N SER A 10 21.95 54.11 2.17
CA SER A 10 21.29 53.61 3.39
C SER A 10 19.79 53.36 3.20
N ARG A 11 19.12 54.19 2.40
CA ARG A 11 17.70 54.04 2.07
C ARG A 11 17.43 52.91 1.07
N PHE A 12 18.39 52.60 0.19
CA PHE A 12 18.29 51.48 -0.75
C PHE A 12 18.61 50.13 -0.07
N SER A 13 19.60 50.11 0.83
CA SER A 13 19.90 48.94 1.69
C SER A 13 18.69 48.55 2.54
N SER A 14 18.09 49.50 3.27
CA SER A 14 16.91 49.21 4.12
C SER A 14 15.66 48.76 3.35
N LEU A 15 15.53 49.12 2.08
CA LEU A 15 14.46 48.67 1.19
C LEU A 15 14.70 47.24 0.69
N LEU A 16 15.93 46.90 0.32
CA LEU A 16 16.34 45.54 -0.02
C LEU A 16 16.20 44.62 1.20
N ASP A 17 16.65 45.06 2.38
CA ASP A 17 16.53 44.31 3.63
C ASP A 17 15.05 44.00 3.97
N ASN A 18 14.14 44.94 3.78
CA ASN A 18 12.69 44.71 3.96
C ASN A 18 12.10 43.73 2.94
N ILE A 19 12.58 43.73 1.70
CA ILE A 19 12.17 42.78 0.67
C ILE A 19 12.70 41.38 0.99
N PHE A 20 13.97 41.24 1.37
CA PHE A 20 14.58 39.98 1.80
C PHE A 20 13.89 39.41 3.04
N ILE A 21 13.59 40.24 4.05
CA ILE A 21 12.84 39.83 5.24
C ILE A 21 11.43 39.35 4.86
N ARG A 22 10.73 40.03 3.94
CA ARG A 22 9.42 39.59 3.44
C ARG A 22 9.48 38.25 2.70
N PHE A 23 10.46 38.06 1.82
CA PHE A 23 10.68 36.78 1.14
C PHE A 23 11.01 35.67 2.13
N TYR A 24 11.85 35.96 3.13
CA TYR A 24 12.24 35.01 4.16
C TYR A 24 11.05 34.62 5.07
N ILE A 25 10.22 35.59 5.49
CA ILE A 25 8.99 35.32 6.25
C ILE A 25 8.00 34.52 5.41
N TYR A 26 7.84 34.84 4.12
CA TYR A 26 6.97 34.10 3.22
C TYR A 26 7.47 32.66 3.00
N PHE A 27 8.78 32.47 2.86
CA PHE A 27 9.40 31.16 2.76
C PHE A 27 9.24 30.34 4.04
N ILE A 28 9.44 30.94 5.22
CA ILE A 28 9.15 30.31 6.51
C ILE A 28 7.67 29.93 6.61
N PHE A 29 6.75 30.80 6.17
CA PHE A 29 5.33 30.53 6.21
C PHE A 29 4.94 29.37 5.29
N ILE A 30 5.47 29.33 4.06
CA ILE A 30 5.28 28.21 3.13
C ILE A 30 5.83 26.92 3.73
N TYR A 31 7.06 26.96 4.23
CA TYR A 31 7.71 25.79 4.83
C TYR A 31 6.90 25.30 6.04
N PHE A 32 6.55 26.19 6.96
CA PHE A 32 5.72 25.85 8.11
C PHE A 32 4.34 25.30 7.70
N SER A 33 3.73 25.86 6.66
CA SER A 33 2.47 25.34 6.09
C SER A 33 2.63 23.93 5.53
N ILE A 34 3.72 23.64 4.80
CA ILE A 34 4.01 22.29 4.27
C ILE A 34 4.17 21.30 5.43
N TYR A 35 4.90 21.68 6.47
CA TYR A 35 5.09 20.84 7.66
C TYR A 35 3.77 20.58 8.41
N ILE A 36 2.93 21.59 8.56
CA ILE A 36 1.60 21.42 9.18
C ILE A 36 0.72 20.49 8.35
N VAL A 37 0.66 20.69 7.04
CA VAL A 37 -0.14 19.85 6.14
C VAL A 37 0.35 18.40 6.19
N GLY A 38 1.66 18.17 6.06
CA GLY A 38 2.24 16.83 6.14
C GLY A 38 1.98 16.15 7.50
N TRP A 39 2.14 16.89 8.60
CA TRP A 39 1.82 16.38 9.93
C TRP A 39 0.33 16.05 10.10
N TRP A 40 -0.55 16.88 9.55
CA TRP A 40 -1.99 16.68 9.58
C TRP A 40 -2.40 15.43 8.78
N VAL A 41 -1.87 15.25 7.57
CA VAL A 41 -2.07 14.04 6.75
C VAL A 41 -1.58 12.79 7.48
N PHE A 42 -0.38 12.82 8.06
CA PHE A 42 0.14 11.71 8.86
C PHE A 42 -0.79 11.35 10.01
N LYS A 43 -1.31 12.35 10.73
CA LYS A 43 -2.25 12.15 11.82
C LYS A 43 -3.56 11.52 11.32
N MET A 44 -4.12 12.00 10.22
CA MET A 44 -5.35 11.46 9.63
C MET A 44 -5.19 10.02 9.15
N LYS A 45 -4.09 9.69 8.45
CA LYS A 45 -3.78 8.31 8.03
C LYS A 45 -3.71 7.38 9.24
N ASN A 46 -3.11 7.82 10.35
CA ASN A 46 -3.01 7.00 11.56
C ASN A 46 -4.37 6.78 12.24
N GLU A 47 -5.19 7.82 12.37
CA GLU A 47 -6.55 7.71 12.93
C GLU A 47 -7.43 6.80 12.06
N LEU A 48 -7.38 6.99 10.73
CA LEU A 48 -8.10 6.15 9.78
C LEU A 48 -7.64 4.69 9.87
N ARG A 49 -6.33 4.45 9.89
CA ARG A 49 -5.76 3.10 9.99
C ARG A 49 -6.25 2.40 11.25
N LYS A 50 -6.22 3.10 12.38
CA LYS A 50 -6.71 2.57 13.66
C LYS A 50 -8.20 2.22 13.59
N LYS A 51 -9.03 3.16 13.11
CA LYS A 51 -10.48 2.96 12.97
C LYS A 51 -10.83 1.75 12.11
N ILE A 52 -10.18 1.60 10.95
CA ILE A 52 -10.48 0.49 10.03
C ILE A 52 -9.97 -0.85 10.56
N ILE A 53 -8.81 -0.87 11.23
CA ILE A 53 -8.33 -2.08 11.91
C ILE A 53 -9.30 -2.50 13.03
N GLU A 54 -9.80 -1.56 13.83
CA GLU A 54 -10.79 -1.83 14.88
C GLU A 54 -12.09 -2.39 14.29
N LEU A 55 -12.59 -1.77 13.22
CA LEU A 55 -13.79 -2.24 12.51
C LEU A 55 -13.59 -3.66 11.97
N ARG A 56 -12.46 -3.92 11.28
CA ARG A 56 -12.13 -5.24 10.74
C ARG A 56 -11.97 -6.30 11.83
N ASN A 57 -11.36 -5.95 12.96
CA ASN A 57 -11.20 -6.86 14.10
C ASN A 57 -12.52 -7.14 14.82
N SER A 58 -13.54 -6.30 14.63
CA SER A 58 -14.89 -6.51 15.17
C SER A 58 -15.78 -7.42 14.31
N LEU A 59 -15.31 -7.80 13.11
CA LEU A 59 -16.06 -8.69 12.22
C LEU A 59 -16.17 -10.09 12.83
N ASP A 60 -17.35 -10.68 12.66
CA ASP A 60 -17.64 -12.04 13.09
C ASP A 60 -16.85 -13.08 12.29
N SER A 61 -16.46 -14.18 12.93
CA SER A 61 -15.64 -15.20 12.28
C SER A 61 -16.33 -15.93 11.14
N ASP A 62 -17.65 -16.09 11.19
CA ASP A 62 -18.42 -16.73 10.12
C ASP A 62 -18.62 -15.77 8.96
N TYR A 63 -18.88 -14.49 9.25
CA TYR A 63 -18.84 -13.43 8.24
C TYR A 63 -17.51 -13.42 7.48
N ILE A 64 -16.38 -13.44 8.19
CA ILE A 64 -15.05 -13.44 7.59
C ILE A 64 -14.89 -14.61 6.63
N LYS A 65 -15.28 -15.83 7.01
CA LYS A 65 -15.16 -17.02 6.15
C LYS A 65 -16.04 -16.89 4.91
N GLU A 66 -17.33 -16.59 5.07
CA GLU A 66 -18.29 -16.52 3.98
C GLU A 66 -17.93 -15.41 2.99
N ALA A 67 -17.61 -14.22 3.49
CA ALA A 67 -17.18 -13.10 2.67
C ALA A 67 -15.85 -13.40 1.96
N SER A 68 -14.90 -14.09 2.61
CA SER A 68 -13.62 -14.45 1.97
C SER A 68 -13.81 -15.42 0.81
N VAL A 69 -14.69 -16.41 0.94
CA VAL A 69 -15.04 -17.32 -0.16
C VAL A 69 -15.71 -16.54 -1.30
N CYS A 70 -16.69 -15.70 -0.98
CA CYS A 70 -17.39 -14.87 -1.97
C CYS A 70 -16.43 -13.95 -2.74
N ILE A 71 -15.51 -13.28 -2.04
CA ILE A 71 -14.49 -12.42 -2.64
C ILE A 71 -13.55 -13.23 -3.53
N SER A 72 -13.13 -14.41 -3.08
CA SER A 72 -12.24 -15.29 -3.85
C SER A 72 -12.91 -15.79 -5.13
N ASP A 73 -14.17 -16.21 -5.06
CA ASP A 73 -14.91 -16.67 -6.25
C ASP A 73 -15.06 -15.54 -7.28
N LYS A 74 -15.39 -14.31 -6.86
CA LYS A 74 -15.44 -13.15 -7.75
C LYS A 74 -14.07 -12.81 -8.36
N LEU A 75 -13.01 -12.90 -7.57
CA LEU A 75 -11.66 -12.68 -8.06
C LEU A 75 -11.31 -13.67 -9.18
N LEU A 76 -11.67 -14.94 -9.02
CA LEU A 76 -11.41 -16.00 -10.01
C LEU A 76 -12.18 -15.83 -11.33
N GLU A 77 -13.20 -14.96 -11.37
CA GLU A 77 -13.94 -14.61 -12.59
C GLU A 77 -13.27 -13.51 -13.43
N ILE A 78 -12.25 -12.82 -12.90
CA ILE A 78 -11.58 -11.72 -13.58
C ILE A 78 -10.71 -12.25 -14.74
N PRO A 79 -10.82 -11.69 -15.97
CA PRO A 79 -10.10 -12.19 -17.14
C PRO A 79 -8.58 -12.28 -16.97
N GLU A 80 -7.99 -11.32 -16.28
CA GLU A 80 -6.55 -11.25 -15.97
C GLU A 80 -6.13 -12.40 -15.05
N ILE A 81 -6.97 -12.80 -14.08
CA ILE A 81 -6.74 -13.95 -13.20
C ILE A 81 -6.86 -15.26 -13.95
N ILE A 82 -7.86 -15.37 -14.83
CA ILE A 82 -8.08 -16.57 -15.65
C ILE A 82 -6.88 -16.82 -16.58
N LYS A 83 -6.32 -15.76 -17.17
CA LYS A 83 -5.20 -15.82 -18.12
C LYS A 83 -3.84 -16.00 -17.43
N ALA A 84 -3.66 -15.46 -16.24
CA ALA A 84 -2.39 -15.52 -15.50
C ALA A 84 -1.92 -16.95 -15.26
N GLU A 85 -0.62 -17.20 -15.30
CA GLU A 85 0.01 -18.47 -14.92
C GLU A 85 0.66 -18.36 -13.53
N ASN A 86 1.29 -17.22 -13.24
CA ASN A 86 2.04 -16.94 -12.03
C ASN A 86 1.33 -15.88 -11.20
N ILE A 87 0.78 -16.28 -10.05
CA ILE A 87 -0.06 -15.43 -9.21
C ILE A 87 0.56 -15.33 -7.82
N MET A 88 0.89 -14.12 -7.38
CA MET A 88 1.35 -13.87 -6.02
C MET A 88 0.16 -13.52 -5.11
N VAL A 89 -0.01 -14.26 -4.02
CA VAL A 89 -1.06 -14.08 -3.01
C VAL A 89 -0.42 -13.84 -1.65
N TYR A 90 -0.87 -12.80 -0.93
CA TYR A 90 -0.42 -12.60 0.44
C TYR A 90 -0.93 -13.71 1.36
N MET A 91 -0.22 -13.97 2.46
CA MET A 91 -0.70 -14.87 3.50
C MET A 91 -1.50 -14.05 4.51
N ASP A 92 -2.78 -14.38 4.69
CA ASP A 92 -3.66 -13.59 5.54
C ASP A 92 -3.22 -13.52 7.01
N PHE A 93 -3.47 -12.37 7.63
CA PHE A 93 -3.12 -12.13 9.01
C PHE A 93 -4.27 -11.53 9.82
N ARG A 94 -4.57 -12.18 10.94
CA ARG A 94 -5.67 -11.82 11.87
C ARG A 94 -7.04 -11.93 11.17
N ASN A 95 -7.77 -10.82 11.07
CA ASN A 95 -9.10 -10.76 10.47
C ASN A 95 -9.04 -10.15 9.06
N GLU A 96 -7.95 -10.40 8.31
CA GLU A 96 -7.93 -10.11 6.88
C GLU A 96 -8.87 -11.05 6.11
N VAL A 97 -9.15 -10.71 4.86
CA VAL A 97 -9.75 -11.67 3.93
C VAL A 97 -8.85 -12.89 3.89
N LYS A 98 -9.42 -14.05 4.16
CA LYS A 98 -8.70 -15.32 4.18
C LYS A 98 -8.32 -15.73 2.76
N THR A 99 -7.09 -16.18 2.60
CA THR A 99 -6.51 -16.50 1.28
C THR A 99 -6.33 -18.00 1.06
N ASP A 100 -6.58 -18.83 2.07
CA ASP A 100 -6.48 -20.29 2.01
C ASP A 100 -7.32 -20.89 0.89
N TYR A 101 -8.61 -20.55 0.84
CA TYR A 101 -9.52 -21.03 -0.22
C TYR A 101 -9.08 -20.58 -1.62
N LEU A 102 -8.64 -19.32 -1.76
CA LEU A 102 -8.15 -18.80 -3.03
C LEU A 102 -6.90 -19.56 -3.49
N ILE A 103 -5.93 -19.77 -2.61
CA ILE A 103 -4.68 -20.49 -2.90
C ILE A 103 -5.00 -21.92 -3.33
N GLU A 104 -5.87 -22.63 -2.61
CA GLU A 104 -6.29 -23.99 -2.98
C GLU A 104 -6.93 -24.04 -4.37
N LYS A 105 -7.81 -23.09 -4.69
CA LYS A 105 -8.44 -23.01 -6.01
C LYS A 105 -7.42 -22.77 -7.12
N LEU A 106 -6.54 -21.79 -6.94
CA LEU A 106 -5.50 -21.49 -7.93
C LEU A 106 -4.58 -22.68 -8.19
N LEU A 107 -4.15 -23.38 -7.13
CA LEU A 107 -3.36 -24.62 -7.25
C LEU A 107 -4.15 -25.71 -7.99
N SER A 108 -5.44 -25.89 -7.69
CA SER A 108 -6.29 -26.88 -8.37
C SER A 108 -6.51 -26.58 -9.86
N MET A 109 -6.44 -25.31 -10.24
CA MET A 109 -6.49 -24.84 -11.63
C MET A 109 -5.14 -24.99 -12.37
N GLY A 110 -4.11 -25.50 -11.69
CA GLY A 110 -2.78 -25.68 -12.26
C GLY A 110 -1.97 -24.38 -12.38
N LYS A 111 -2.36 -23.32 -11.65
CA LYS A 111 -1.60 -22.06 -11.59
C LYS A 111 -0.39 -22.20 -10.66
N ASN A 112 0.66 -21.44 -10.93
CA ASN A 112 1.76 -21.28 -10.00
C ASN A 112 1.39 -20.21 -8.97
N VAL A 113 1.34 -20.60 -7.69
CA VAL A 113 1.07 -19.68 -6.60
C VAL A 113 2.36 -19.29 -5.89
N PHE A 114 2.52 -18.01 -5.61
CA PHE A 114 3.64 -17.45 -4.87
C PHE A 114 3.12 -16.70 -3.66
N ALA A 115 3.88 -16.70 -2.56
CA ALA A 115 3.64 -15.83 -1.42
C ALA A 115 4.85 -14.90 -1.20
N PRO A 116 4.61 -13.66 -0.74
CA PRO A 116 5.68 -12.70 -0.52
C PRO A 116 6.46 -13.00 0.77
N VAL A 117 7.78 -13.01 0.69
CA VAL A 117 8.68 -13.00 1.85
C VAL A 117 9.31 -11.62 1.97
N CYS A 118 9.15 -10.98 3.13
CA CYS A 118 9.63 -9.62 3.36
C CYS A 118 11.03 -9.60 3.98
N VAL A 119 12.02 -9.07 3.26
CA VAL A 119 13.38 -8.86 3.78
C VAL A 119 13.42 -7.52 4.52
N HIS A 120 13.58 -7.53 5.84
CA HIS A 120 13.41 -6.32 6.65
C HIS A 120 14.54 -5.30 6.47
N GLU A 121 15.76 -5.76 6.28
CA GLU A 121 16.97 -4.96 6.19
C GLU A 121 16.95 -4.09 4.94
N THR A 122 16.55 -4.68 3.81
CA THR A 122 16.48 -4.02 2.50
C THR A 122 15.07 -3.49 2.17
N ARG A 123 14.07 -3.91 2.95
CA ARG A 123 12.64 -3.72 2.68
C ARG A 123 12.20 -4.22 1.30
N GLU A 124 12.87 -5.27 0.84
CA GLU A 124 12.54 -5.98 -0.39
C GLU A 124 11.53 -7.08 -0.12
N MET A 125 10.88 -7.51 -1.20
CA MET A 125 9.89 -8.58 -1.20
C MET A 125 10.32 -9.61 -2.23
N ILE A 126 10.40 -10.87 -1.82
CA ILE A 126 10.82 -12.00 -2.64
C ILE A 126 9.61 -12.93 -2.81
N PRO A 127 9.09 -13.12 -4.03
CA PRO A 127 8.05 -14.10 -4.29
C PRO A 127 8.62 -15.51 -4.16
N ARG A 128 8.02 -16.32 -3.29
CA ARG A 128 8.39 -17.72 -3.13
C ARG A 128 7.22 -18.63 -3.40
N LYS A 129 7.49 -19.73 -4.09
CA LYS A 129 6.49 -20.70 -4.52
C LYS A 129 5.78 -21.35 -3.34
N VAL A 130 4.48 -21.53 -3.50
CA VAL A 130 3.59 -22.21 -2.57
C VAL A 130 3.00 -23.43 -3.26
N ASP A 131 3.11 -24.58 -2.60
CA ASP A 131 2.56 -25.87 -3.01
C ASP A 131 2.23 -26.74 -1.79
N SER A 132 1.78 -27.97 -2.03
CA SER A 132 1.42 -28.93 -0.96
C SER A 132 2.59 -29.38 -0.08
N LYS A 133 3.84 -29.09 -0.46
CA LYS A 133 5.06 -29.45 0.28
C LYS A 133 5.68 -28.25 0.99
N THR A 134 5.10 -27.07 0.82
CA THR A 134 5.64 -25.82 1.35
C THR A 134 5.64 -25.83 2.87
N VAL A 135 6.81 -25.55 3.44
CA VAL A 135 6.97 -25.37 4.88
C VAL A 135 6.81 -23.88 5.18
N PHE A 136 5.87 -23.55 6.05
CA PHE A 136 5.63 -22.17 6.47
C PHE A 136 6.36 -21.86 7.78
N VAL A 137 6.98 -20.69 7.84
CA VAL A 137 7.62 -20.12 9.02
C VAL A 137 6.93 -18.83 9.43
N LYS A 138 6.89 -18.51 10.72
CA LYS A 138 6.36 -17.22 11.17
C LYS A 138 7.40 -16.13 10.99
N SER A 139 7.03 -15.07 10.28
CA SER A 139 7.84 -13.86 10.15
C SER A 139 7.86 -13.04 11.44
N ARG A 140 8.72 -12.02 11.50
CA ARG A 140 8.77 -11.06 12.62
C ARG A 140 7.44 -10.35 12.85
N PHE A 141 6.61 -10.23 11.82
CA PHE A 141 5.28 -9.62 11.92
C PHE A 141 4.19 -10.59 12.36
N GLY A 142 4.52 -11.87 12.56
CA GLY A 142 3.59 -12.92 12.96
C GLY A 142 2.78 -13.51 11.80
N VAL A 143 3.10 -13.13 10.56
CA VAL A 143 2.51 -13.67 9.32
C VAL A 143 3.22 -14.97 8.96
N LEU A 144 2.49 -15.95 8.42
CA LEU A 144 3.12 -17.14 7.86
C LEU A 144 3.74 -16.79 6.51
N GLU A 145 4.99 -17.15 6.31
CA GLU A 145 5.73 -16.96 5.07
C GLU A 145 6.34 -18.31 4.63
N PRO A 146 6.45 -18.59 3.32
CA PRO A 146 7.22 -19.75 2.86
C PRO A 146 8.65 -19.72 3.39
N SER A 147 9.21 -20.87 3.73
CA SER A 147 10.61 -20.95 4.16
C SER A 147 11.57 -20.49 3.05
N GLU A 148 12.81 -20.20 3.43
CA GLU A 148 13.85 -19.81 2.49
C GLU A 148 14.24 -20.92 1.50
N ASP A 149 13.80 -22.16 1.75
CA ASP A 149 14.01 -23.31 0.87
C ASP A 149 13.01 -23.36 -0.30
N SER A 150 11.87 -22.66 -0.20
CA SER A 150 10.90 -22.57 -1.30
C SER A 150 11.49 -21.83 -2.49
N GLU A 151 11.24 -22.32 -3.70
CA GLU A 151 11.72 -21.72 -4.96
C GLU A 151 11.36 -20.22 -5.03
N ALA A 152 12.38 -19.36 -5.21
CA ALA A 152 12.20 -17.93 -5.40
C ALA A 152 12.22 -17.57 -6.90
N VAL A 153 11.39 -16.62 -7.29
CA VAL A 153 11.33 -16.11 -8.68
C VAL A 153 11.56 -14.61 -8.73
N SER A 154 11.97 -14.10 -9.89
CA SER A 154 12.12 -12.67 -10.10
C SER A 154 10.74 -11.99 -10.18
N PRO A 155 10.62 -10.71 -9.79
CA PRO A 155 9.33 -10.00 -9.78
C PRO A 155 8.62 -9.97 -11.14
N ASP A 156 9.38 -9.90 -12.23
CA ASP A 156 8.89 -9.85 -13.62
C ASP A 156 8.30 -11.17 -14.13
N MET A 157 8.44 -12.25 -13.36
CA MET A 157 7.77 -13.54 -13.64
C MET A 157 6.32 -13.56 -13.13
N ILE A 158 5.91 -12.59 -12.32
CA ILE A 158 4.57 -12.55 -11.72
C ILE A 158 3.59 -11.84 -12.65
N ASP A 159 2.51 -12.52 -13.03
CA ASP A 159 1.47 -11.96 -13.91
C ASP A 159 0.45 -11.15 -13.12
N VAL A 160 0.12 -11.62 -11.90
CA VAL A 160 -0.89 -11.03 -11.03
C VAL A 160 -0.39 -10.97 -9.60
N ILE A 161 -0.71 -9.86 -8.92
CA ILE A 161 -0.48 -9.71 -7.49
C ILE A 161 -1.81 -9.44 -6.77
N VAL A 162 -2.15 -10.28 -5.80
CA VAL A 162 -3.19 -10.03 -4.81
C VAL A 162 -2.57 -9.23 -3.66
N VAL A 163 -2.95 -7.96 -3.56
CA VAL A 163 -2.34 -6.97 -2.67
C VAL A 163 -3.18 -6.78 -1.40
N PRO A 164 -2.62 -6.97 -0.19
CA PRO A 164 -3.29 -6.67 1.07
C PRO A 164 -3.28 -5.18 1.37
N GLY A 165 -4.12 -4.74 2.30
CA GLY A 165 -4.15 -3.36 2.76
C GLY A 165 -5.10 -3.15 3.93
N VAL A 166 -4.97 -2.00 4.59
CA VAL A 166 -5.84 -1.61 5.71
C VAL A 166 -7.11 -0.97 5.18
N ALA A 167 -6.98 0.05 4.32
CA ALA A 167 -8.10 0.77 3.74
C ALA A 167 -7.86 1.02 2.26
N PHE A 168 -8.94 1.18 1.51
CA PHE A 168 -8.92 1.37 0.06
C PHE A 168 -9.99 2.37 -0.34
N ASP A 169 -9.77 3.11 -1.40
CA ASP A 169 -10.83 3.93 -1.99
C ASP A 169 -11.33 3.33 -3.31
N ARG A 170 -12.37 3.96 -3.87
CA ARG A 170 -12.96 3.55 -5.16
C ARG A 170 -12.11 3.94 -6.37
N ALA A 171 -11.03 4.69 -6.17
CA ALA A 171 -10.11 5.12 -7.22
C ALA A 171 -8.89 4.19 -7.37
N GLY A 172 -8.84 3.08 -6.62
CA GLY A 172 -7.73 2.14 -6.66
C GLY A 172 -6.60 2.46 -5.68
N ASN A 173 -6.70 3.53 -4.89
CA ASN A 173 -5.69 3.85 -3.90
C ASN A 173 -5.83 2.92 -2.69
N ARG A 174 -4.71 2.69 -2.00
CA ARG A 174 -4.67 1.86 -0.78
C ARG A 174 -3.80 2.47 0.30
N MET A 175 -4.20 2.26 1.54
CA MET A 175 -3.37 2.50 2.72
C MET A 175 -2.89 1.17 3.29
N GLY A 176 -1.57 0.93 3.23
CA GLY A 176 -0.94 -0.23 3.86
C GLY A 176 -0.59 -0.05 5.35
N TYR A 177 0.19 -1.00 5.87
CA TYR A 177 0.70 -1.00 7.25
C TYR A 177 1.92 -0.07 7.48
N GLY A 178 2.35 0.67 6.46
CA GLY A 178 3.45 1.66 6.55
C GLY A 178 4.85 1.13 6.21
N GLY A 179 4.99 -0.14 5.84
CA GLY A 179 6.27 -0.71 5.40
C GLY A 179 6.67 -0.33 3.96
N GLY A 180 5.71 0.01 3.10
CA GLY A 180 5.93 0.36 1.69
C GLY A 180 6.50 -0.77 0.83
N TYR A 181 6.37 -2.03 1.25
CA TYR A 181 6.92 -3.18 0.52
C TYR A 181 6.28 -3.32 -0.87
N TYR A 182 4.94 -3.23 -0.94
CA TYR A 182 4.21 -3.34 -2.20
C TYR A 182 4.46 -2.15 -3.13
N ASP A 183 4.57 -0.92 -2.62
CA ASP A 183 4.90 0.27 -3.42
C ASP A 183 6.26 0.15 -4.12
N ARG A 184 7.22 -0.55 -3.49
CA ARG A 184 8.53 -0.83 -4.09
C ARG A 184 8.54 -2.08 -4.97
N PHE A 185 7.65 -3.03 -4.73
CA PHE A 185 7.63 -4.32 -5.41
C PHE A 185 6.84 -4.26 -6.72
N ILE A 186 5.62 -3.70 -6.70
CA ILE A 186 4.71 -3.69 -7.86
C ILE A 186 5.38 -3.12 -9.12
N PRO A 187 6.08 -1.96 -9.07
CA PRO A 187 6.73 -1.40 -10.27
C PRO A 187 7.82 -2.29 -10.88
N LYS A 188 8.38 -3.23 -10.12
CA LYS A 188 9.39 -4.18 -10.60
C LYS A 188 8.80 -5.36 -11.36
N SER A 189 7.51 -5.64 -11.15
CA SER A 189 6.82 -6.79 -11.76
C SER A 189 6.12 -6.44 -13.07
N GLY A 190 5.49 -5.27 -13.15
CA GLY A 190 4.55 -4.97 -14.25
C GLY A 190 3.26 -5.80 -14.21
N ALA A 191 3.02 -6.54 -13.11
CA ALA A 191 1.88 -7.42 -12.93
C ALA A 191 0.56 -6.65 -12.84
N PHE A 192 -0.54 -7.31 -13.20
CA PHE A 192 -1.87 -6.85 -12.88
C PHE A 192 -2.12 -6.94 -11.37
N THR A 193 -2.67 -5.89 -10.78
CA THR A 193 -2.81 -5.77 -9.33
C THR A 193 -4.26 -5.76 -8.90
N CYS A 194 -4.57 -6.64 -7.95
CA CYS A 194 -5.92 -6.77 -7.40
C CYS A 194 -5.88 -6.67 -5.87
N GLY A 195 -6.68 -5.78 -5.32
CA GLY A 195 -6.95 -5.77 -3.89
C GLY A 195 -8.11 -6.71 -3.59
N ILE A 196 -8.04 -7.48 -2.50
CA ILE A 196 -9.19 -8.16 -1.91
C ILE A 196 -9.39 -7.63 -0.48
N ARG A 197 -10.61 -7.20 -0.15
CA ARG A 197 -10.93 -6.64 1.16
C ARG A 197 -12.43 -6.71 1.44
N PHE A 198 -12.80 -6.58 2.71
CA PHE A 198 -14.19 -6.40 3.08
C PHE A 198 -14.70 -5.01 2.68
N GLU A 199 -15.99 -4.86 2.39
CA GLU A 199 -16.60 -3.57 2.05
C GLU A 199 -16.37 -2.52 3.15
N CYS A 200 -16.30 -2.94 4.41
CA CYS A 200 -16.04 -2.05 5.55
C CYS A 200 -14.66 -1.37 5.51
N GLN A 201 -13.75 -1.84 4.65
CA GLN A 201 -12.43 -1.25 4.42
C GLN A 201 -12.42 -0.25 3.26
N ILE A 202 -13.55 -0.07 2.56
CA ILE A 202 -13.72 0.95 1.53
C ILE A 202 -14.05 2.29 2.18
N VAL A 203 -13.26 3.31 1.86
CA VAL A 203 -13.35 4.66 2.41
C VAL A 203 -13.37 5.68 1.28
N ASP A 204 -13.74 6.92 1.60
CA ASP A 204 -13.80 7.99 0.59
C ASP A 204 -12.41 8.45 0.15
N ASP A 205 -11.44 8.45 1.07
CA ASP A 205 -10.09 8.95 0.85
C ASP A 205 -9.10 8.19 1.76
N VAL A 206 -7.98 7.74 1.19
CA VAL A 206 -6.88 7.06 1.90
C VAL A 206 -5.66 7.95 2.12
N PHE A 207 -5.74 9.22 1.68
CA PHE A 207 -4.70 10.22 1.67
C PHE A 207 -3.46 9.73 0.92
N GLU A 208 -3.61 9.34 -0.35
CA GLU A 208 -2.52 8.82 -1.15
C GLU A 208 -1.34 9.79 -1.24
N GLU A 209 -0.14 9.22 -1.34
CA GLU A 209 1.09 9.95 -1.56
C GLU A 209 1.63 9.68 -2.97
N GLU A 210 2.52 10.56 -3.45
CA GLU A 210 3.01 10.53 -4.84
C GLU A 210 3.74 9.22 -5.21
N HIS A 211 4.22 8.48 -4.22
CA HIS A 211 4.88 7.18 -4.39
C HIS A 211 3.96 5.98 -4.19
N ASP A 212 2.69 6.19 -3.82
CA ASP A 212 1.73 5.11 -3.62
C ASP A 212 1.27 4.57 -4.98
N VAL A 213 1.33 3.24 -5.11
CA VAL A 213 0.91 2.56 -6.35
C VAL A 213 -0.57 2.21 -6.29
N LYS A 214 -1.33 2.68 -7.29
CA LYS A 214 -2.75 2.35 -7.47
C LYS A 214 -2.92 0.90 -7.93
N LEU A 215 -4.01 0.29 -7.49
CA LEU A 215 -4.42 -1.04 -7.91
C LEU A 215 -5.31 -0.95 -9.15
N ASP A 216 -5.24 -1.97 -10.01
CA ASP A 216 -6.07 -2.05 -11.20
C ASP A 216 -7.51 -2.42 -10.86
N VAL A 217 -7.71 -3.27 -9.84
CA VAL A 217 -9.04 -3.72 -9.42
C VAL A 217 -9.14 -3.98 -7.93
N ILE A 218 -10.37 -3.87 -7.43
CA ILE A 218 -10.72 -3.84 -6.02
C ILE A 218 -11.97 -4.73 -5.86
N VAL A 219 -11.83 -6.02 -5.52
CA VAL A 219 -12.96 -6.96 -5.23
C VAL A 219 -13.43 -7.04 -3.75
N THR A 220 -14.70 -6.77 -3.46
CA THR A 220 -15.36 -6.98 -2.15
C THR A 220 -16.48 -8.02 -2.21
N GLU A 221 -16.99 -8.42 -1.05
CA GLU A 221 -18.18 -9.26 -0.92
C GLU A 221 -19.43 -8.62 -1.54
N LYS A 222 -19.43 -7.29 -1.77
CA LYS A 222 -20.52 -6.59 -2.46
C LYS A 222 -20.32 -6.45 -3.97
N GLY A 223 -19.09 -6.45 -4.48
CA GLY A 223 -18.82 -6.33 -5.92
C GLY A 223 -17.39 -5.94 -6.24
N LEU A 224 -17.16 -5.52 -7.49
CA LEU A 224 -15.94 -4.81 -7.89
C LEU A 224 -16.08 -3.31 -7.60
#